data_AF-K0EXP0-F1
#
_entry.id   AF-K0EXP0-F1
#
_cell.length_a   1.000
_cell.length_b   1.000
_cell.length_c   1.000
_cell.angle_alpha   90.00
_cell.angle_beta   90.00
_cell.angle_gamma   90.00
#
_symmetry.space_group_name_H-M   'P 1'
#
loop_
_entity.id
_entity.type
_entity.pdbx_description
1 polymer ?
#
loop_
_entity_poly.entity_id
_entity_poly.type
_entity_poly.pdbx_seq_one_letter_code
_entity_poly.pdbx_strand_id
1 'polypeptide(L)'
;MKRVLACVGIAATALLVAAPLASADPDADARLANRHDWSGEFASQNNLILSSRILISPYGTTRPLMCSGGDGHYSLFPYDCTQNDDNGVPHPVDRVLPLGGGGIWVYR
;
A
#
# COMPACT_ATOMS: atom_id res chain seq x y z
N MET A 1 -30.32 -50.08 -26.13
CA MET A 1 -30.19 -48.66 -25.71
C MET A 1 -28.90 -48.06 -26.26
N LYS A 2 -28.99 -47.15 -27.23
CA LYS A 2 -27.93 -46.23 -27.70
C LYS A 2 -28.65 -44.99 -28.25
N ARG A 3 -28.89 -44.02 -27.37
CA ARG A 3 -29.40 -42.69 -27.71
C ARG A 3 -28.18 -41.77 -27.74
N VAL A 4 -27.73 -41.37 -28.94
CA VAL A 4 -26.72 -40.34 -29.12
C VAL A 4 -27.45 -39.16 -29.73
N LEU A 5 -27.95 -38.28 -28.86
CA LEU A 5 -28.68 -37.09 -29.26
C LEU A 5 -27.66 -36.03 -29.68
N ALA A 6 -27.93 -35.45 -30.83
CA ALA A 6 -27.00 -34.69 -31.65
C ALA A 6 -26.93 -33.20 -31.27
N CYS A 7 -25.77 -32.62 -31.61
CA CYS A 7 -25.57 -31.23 -32.01
C CYS A 7 -25.73 -30.13 -30.94
N VAL A 8 -24.62 -29.94 -30.25
CA VAL A 8 -24.09 -28.66 -29.72
C VAL A 8 -24.35 -27.53 -30.72
N GLY A 9 -25.27 -26.64 -30.39
CA GLY A 9 -25.52 -25.38 -31.08
C GLY A 9 -25.47 -24.24 -30.07
N ILE A 10 -24.26 -23.83 -29.66
CA ILE A 10 -24.05 -22.59 -28.90
C ILE A 10 -22.97 -21.81 -29.64
N ALA A 11 -23.42 -21.11 -30.68
CA ALA A 11 -22.65 -20.06 -31.32
C ALA A 11 -23.05 -18.72 -30.67
N ALA A 12 -22.08 -17.82 -30.54
CA ALA A 12 -22.20 -16.43 -30.12
C ALA A 12 -22.22 -16.14 -28.60
N THR A 13 -21.03 -16.05 -27.99
CA THR A 13 -20.61 -14.91 -27.13
C THR A 13 -19.09 -14.98 -26.92
N ALA A 14 -18.30 -14.49 -27.86
CA ALA A 14 -16.86 -14.30 -27.67
C ALA A 14 -16.45 -12.91 -28.18
N LEU A 15 -17.14 -11.89 -27.66
CA LEU A 15 -16.72 -10.50 -27.74
C LEU A 15 -16.59 -10.06 -26.29
N LEU A 16 -15.50 -9.37 -25.94
CA LEU A 16 -15.08 -8.96 -24.58
C LEU A 16 -14.10 -9.91 -23.87
N VAL A 17 -13.03 -10.30 -24.56
CA VAL A 17 -11.74 -10.49 -23.88
C VAL A 17 -10.77 -9.40 -24.35
N ALA A 18 -11.23 -8.16 -24.30
CA ALA A 18 -10.34 -7.05 -23.98
C ALA A 18 -10.21 -7.04 -22.46
N ALA A 19 -9.73 -8.14 -21.88
CA ALA A 19 -9.21 -8.08 -20.52
C ALA A 19 -8.12 -7.00 -20.60
N PRO A 20 -8.21 -5.92 -19.81
CA PRO A 20 -7.05 -5.08 -19.66
C PRO A 20 -5.93 -6.05 -19.29
N LEU A 21 -4.89 -6.06 -20.11
CA LEU A 21 -3.58 -6.51 -19.68
C LEU A 21 -3.27 -5.60 -18.51
N ALA A 22 -3.79 -5.96 -17.34
CA ALA A 22 -3.31 -5.52 -16.07
C ALA A 22 -1.88 -6.02 -16.10
N SER A 23 -1.02 -5.13 -16.57
CA SER A 23 0.42 -5.18 -16.39
C SER A 23 0.60 -5.36 -14.90
N ALA A 24 0.60 -6.61 -14.44
CA ALA A 24 1.18 -7.00 -13.19
C ALA A 24 2.64 -6.64 -13.36
N ASP A 25 2.97 -5.41 -12.98
CA ASP A 25 4.32 -4.90 -12.97
C ASP A 25 5.13 -5.90 -12.14
N PRO A 26 6.02 -6.70 -12.76
CA PRO A 26 6.77 -7.73 -12.03
C PRO A 26 7.66 -7.10 -10.94
N ASP A 27 7.94 -5.80 -11.04
CA ASP A 27 8.69 -5.06 -10.03
C ASP A 27 7.81 -4.63 -8.84
N ALA A 28 6.48 -4.75 -8.91
CA ALA A 28 5.60 -4.43 -7.80
C ALA A 28 5.91 -5.32 -6.58
N ASP A 29 6.03 -6.64 -6.78
CA ASP A 29 6.39 -7.56 -5.71
C ASP A 29 7.76 -7.24 -5.12
N ALA A 30 8.74 -6.89 -5.96
CA ALA A 30 10.08 -6.50 -5.52
C ALA A 30 10.07 -5.21 -4.69
N ARG A 31 9.21 -4.24 -5.05
CA ARG A 31 9.01 -3.01 -4.27
C ARG A 31 8.29 -3.27 -2.95
N LEU A 32 7.34 -4.19 -2.91
CA LEU A 32 6.66 -4.59 -1.67
C LEU A 32 7.56 -5.41 -0.75
N ALA A 33 8.50 -6.21 -1.28
CA ALA A 33 9.34 -7.11 -0.49
C ALA A 33 10.16 -6.42 0.61
N ASN A 34 10.45 -5.12 0.47
CA ASN A 34 11.20 -4.34 1.46
C ASN A 34 10.33 -3.37 2.28
N ARG A 35 9.00 -3.45 2.13
CA ARG A 35 8.05 -2.62 2.87
C ARG A 35 7.52 -3.35 4.09
N HIS A 36 7.50 -2.66 5.21
CA HIS A 36 7.00 -3.18 6.47
C HIS A 36 6.10 -2.14 7.15
N ASP A 37 5.29 -2.62 8.09
CA ASP A 37 4.38 -1.76 8.84
C ASP A 37 5.13 -1.01 9.94
N TRP A 38 5.12 0.31 9.84
CA TRP A 38 5.70 1.26 10.79
C TRP A 38 4.65 1.87 11.72
N SER A 39 3.38 1.49 11.65
CA SER A 39 2.31 2.12 12.43
C SER A 39 2.60 2.17 13.93
N GLY A 40 3.26 1.15 14.48
CA GLY A 40 3.70 1.10 15.89
C GLY A 40 4.85 2.04 16.26
N GLU A 41 5.63 2.51 15.29
CA GLU A 41 6.75 3.44 15.49
C GLU A 41 6.33 4.92 15.38
N PHE A 42 5.08 5.14 14.98
CA PHE A 42 4.49 6.45 14.82
C PHE A 42 3.50 6.74 15.94
N ALA A 43 3.35 8.01 16.24
CA ALA A 43 2.35 8.51 17.16
C ALA A 43 1.35 9.40 16.43
N SER A 44 0.14 9.48 16.97
CA SER A 44 -0.87 10.41 16.50
C SER A 44 -0.50 11.87 16.78
N GLN A 45 -1.13 12.77 16.04
CA GLN A 45 -0.92 14.23 16.10
C GLN A 45 -1.13 14.90 17.48
N ASN A 46 -1.76 14.21 18.43
CA ASN A 46 -1.95 14.69 19.80
C ASN A 46 -0.82 14.26 20.76
N ASN A 47 0.19 13.54 20.28
CA ASN A 47 1.36 13.23 21.09
C ASN A 47 2.17 14.50 21.38
N LEU A 48 2.43 14.77 22.66
CA LEU A 48 3.16 15.95 23.13
C LEU A 48 4.68 15.80 23.01
N ILE A 49 5.17 14.57 22.75
CA ILE A 49 6.60 14.29 22.61
C ILE A 49 7.05 14.63 21.18
N LEU A 50 7.61 15.82 20.99
CA LEU A 50 8.04 16.32 19.66
C LEU A 50 9.20 15.51 19.03
N SER A 51 9.92 14.71 19.82
CA SER A 51 10.94 13.80 19.30
C SER A 51 10.36 12.50 18.71
N SER A 52 9.05 12.28 18.83
CA SER A 52 8.36 11.14 18.21
C SER A 52 8.19 11.34 16.70
N ARG A 53 7.88 10.25 15.99
CA ARG A 53 7.42 10.30 14.59
C ARG A 53 5.92 10.55 14.61
N ILE A 54 5.52 11.80 14.38
CA ILE A 54 4.12 12.21 14.43
C ILE A 54 3.51 12.05 13.04
N LEU A 55 2.48 11.22 12.92
CA LEU A 55 1.68 11.08 11.71
C LEU A 55 0.46 12.01 11.78
N ILE A 56 0.34 12.87 10.77
CA ILE A 56 -0.85 13.66 10.48
C ILE A 56 -1.53 12.99 9.29
N SER A 57 -2.54 12.19 9.57
CA SER A 57 -3.42 11.60 8.56
C SER A 57 -4.86 11.57 9.08
N PRO A 58 -5.87 11.54 8.19
CA PRO A 58 -7.27 11.37 8.59
C PRO A 58 -7.51 10.11 9.42
N TYR A 59 -6.61 9.14 9.31
CA TYR A 59 -6.71 7.81 9.91
C TYR A 59 -5.81 7.64 11.15
N GLY A 60 -4.93 8.61 11.42
CA GLY A 60 -3.87 8.49 12.40
C GLY A 60 -3.05 7.20 12.18
N THR A 61 -2.69 6.55 13.27
CA THR A 61 -1.95 5.27 13.27
C THR A 61 -2.86 4.04 13.29
N THR A 62 -4.18 4.23 13.14
CA THR A 62 -5.15 3.10 13.15
C THR A 62 -5.09 2.27 11.88
N ARG A 63 -4.55 2.84 10.80
CA ARG A 63 -4.30 2.15 9.54
C ARG A 63 -2.80 1.85 9.39
N PRO A 64 -2.44 0.69 8.80
CA PRO A 64 -1.05 0.34 8.57
C PRO A 64 -0.33 1.43 7.79
N LEU A 65 0.87 1.77 8.24
CA LEU A 65 1.74 2.73 7.57
C LEU A 65 2.90 1.94 6.98
N MET A 66 2.82 1.66 5.69
CA MET A 66 3.81 0.83 5.01
C MET A 66 4.96 1.70 4.52
N CYS A 67 6.17 1.47 5.03
CA CYS A 67 7.35 2.21 4.61
C CYS A 67 8.47 1.26 4.18
N SER A 68 9.36 1.78 3.33
CA SER A 68 10.62 1.14 2.98
C SER A 68 11.72 1.52 3.97
N GLY A 69 12.63 0.59 4.26
CA GLY A 69 13.81 0.83 5.11
C GLY A 69 13.52 1.15 6.56
N GLY A 70 14.55 1.54 7.32
CA GLY A 70 14.47 1.75 8.77
C GLY A 70 14.67 0.47 9.61
N ASP A 71 15.04 -0.63 8.94
CA ASP A 71 15.47 -1.91 9.51
C ASP A 71 16.91 -1.88 10.06
N GLY A 72 17.58 -0.73 9.98
CA GLY A 72 18.94 -0.53 10.49
C GLY A 72 20.05 -1.04 9.58
N HIS A 73 19.74 -1.71 8.46
CA HIS A 73 20.75 -2.23 7.55
C HIS A 73 21.33 -1.15 6.60
N TYR A 74 20.50 -0.21 6.14
CA TYR A 74 20.94 0.87 5.23
C TYR A 74 20.31 2.23 5.51
N SER A 75 19.16 2.25 6.20
CA SER A 75 18.53 3.49 6.66
C SER A 75 18.08 3.30 8.11
N LEU A 76 18.37 4.29 8.94
CA LEU A 76 17.82 4.40 10.30
C LEU A 76 16.39 4.96 10.31
N PHE A 77 15.93 5.44 9.16
CA PHE A 77 14.65 6.13 9.02
C PHE A 77 13.78 5.49 7.94
N PRO A 78 12.47 5.39 8.18
CA PRO A 78 11.55 4.97 7.13
C PRO A 78 11.59 6.00 5.99
N TYR A 79 11.40 5.54 4.77
CA TYR A 79 11.21 6.38 3.58
C TYR A 79 10.18 5.73 2.66
N ASP A 80 9.68 6.51 1.67
CA ASP A 80 8.68 6.02 0.73
C ASP A 80 7.47 5.38 1.45
N CYS A 81 6.95 6.11 2.44
CA CYS A 81 5.83 5.64 3.25
C CYS A 81 4.50 5.83 2.51
N THR A 82 3.58 4.89 2.68
CA THR A 82 2.20 5.00 2.18
C THR A 82 1.20 4.51 3.21
N GLN A 83 0.02 5.10 3.21
CA GLN A 83 -1.13 4.64 3.97
C GLN A 83 -2.35 4.57 3.04
N ASN A 84 -3.15 3.52 3.16
CA ASN A 84 -4.29 3.33 2.27
C ASN A 84 -5.50 4.16 2.72
N ASP A 85 -6.24 4.72 1.76
CA ASP A 85 -7.56 5.32 1.99
C ASP A 85 -8.67 4.28 2.17
N ASP A 86 -9.90 4.75 2.38
CA ASP A 86 -11.07 3.88 2.58
C ASP A 86 -11.39 2.96 1.40
N ASN A 87 -10.88 3.24 0.20
CA ASN A 87 -11.02 2.42 -1.00
C ASN A 87 -9.82 1.49 -1.23
N GLY A 88 -8.85 1.48 -0.32
CA GLY A 88 -7.63 0.68 -0.44
C GLY A 88 -6.60 1.28 -1.39
N VAL A 89 -6.75 2.54 -1.80
CA VAL A 89 -5.76 3.22 -2.65
C VAL A 89 -4.61 3.71 -1.77
N PRO A 90 -3.35 3.38 -2.08
CA PRO A 90 -2.20 3.86 -1.32
C PRO A 90 -1.93 5.34 -1.63
N HIS A 91 -1.77 6.12 -0.58
CA HIS A 91 -1.43 7.54 -0.64
C HIS A 91 -0.10 7.80 0.06
N PRO A 92 0.77 8.66 -0.50
CA PRO A 92 2.07 8.94 0.08
C PRO A 92 1.96 9.62 1.44
N VAL A 93 2.91 9.28 2.32
CA VAL A 93 3.09 9.90 3.62
C VAL A 93 4.51 10.47 3.67
N ASP A 94 4.60 11.79 3.60
CA ASP A 94 5.87 12.50 3.45
C ASP A 94 6.34 13.09 4.77
N ARG A 95 7.65 13.02 5.04
CA ARG A 95 8.27 13.73 6.16
C ARG A 95 8.39 15.21 5.81
N VAL A 96 7.51 16.03 6.37
CA VAL A 96 7.49 17.49 6.10
C VAL A 96 8.37 18.28 7.06
N LEU A 97 8.61 17.76 8.27
CA LEU A 97 9.45 18.42 9.27
C LEU A 97 10.34 17.40 10.00
N PRO A 98 11.66 17.37 9.75
CA PRO A 98 12.55 16.48 10.46
C PRO A 98 12.86 17.01 11.88
N LEU A 99 12.64 16.19 12.92
CA LEU A 99 12.93 16.52 14.32
C LEU A 99 13.84 15.46 14.95
N GLY A 100 15.13 15.52 14.61
CA GLY A 100 16.11 14.51 15.02
C GLY A 100 15.71 13.11 14.54
N GLY A 101 15.55 12.18 15.48
CA GLY A 101 15.09 10.81 15.19
C GLY A 101 13.61 10.72 14.78
N GLY A 102 12.82 11.74 15.14
CA GLY A 102 11.39 11.83 14.85
C GLY A 102 11.08 12.85 13.76
N GLY A 103 9.88 13.43 13.82
CA GLY A 103 9.44 14.44 12.86
C GLY A 103 7.97 14.32 12.53
N ILE A 104 7.50 15.29 11.75
CA ILE A 104 6.11 15.34 11.29
C ILE A 104 6.03 14.72 9.90
N TRP A 105 5.12 13.78 9.77
CA TRP A 105 4.79 13.09 8.53
C TRP A 105 3.34 13.37 8.17
N VAL A 106 3.08 13.65 6.90
CA VAL A 106 1.76 14.10 6.44
C VAL A 106 1.29 13.20 5.30
N TYR A 107 0.09 12.68 5.47
CA TYR A 107 -0.66 11.98 4.44
C TYR A 107 -1.11 12.94 3.33
N ARG A 108 -0.94 12.55 2.07
CA ARG A 108 -1.26 13.37 0.90
C ARG A 108 -2.06 12.61 -0.13
#